data_AF-A0A4R6G9N2-F1
#
_entry.id   AF-A0A4R6G9N2-F1
#
_cell.length_a   1.000
_cell.length_b   1.000
_cell.length_c   1.000
_cell.angle_alpha   90.00
_cell.angle_beta   90.00
_cell.angle_gamma   90.00
#
_symmetry.space_group_name_H-M   'P 1'
#
loop_
_entity.id
_entity.type
_entity.pdbx_description
1 polymer ?
#
loop_
_entity_poly.entity_id
_entity_poly.type
_entity_poly.pdbx_seq_one_letter_code
_entity_poly.pdbx_strand_id
1 'polypeptide(L)'
;MPNGLLAEDSLRPHPDGLALRLTIPWYRSLWLSSVSTIRLTVDGAEIPADDLAFELDGTRYAIAELPGQSDQLWFLQQHPLLVVRRDAPVAIGEEHAVEIFGELRLPYMQIAPGRDGGPGMYVPNVVRQSLTLTVTDRDAAALATVSDVPPPPPASDADPVKLGLTLYSASAEFRAGWYDFDGLLDRVADLGIGPGIEIVASQVVPTYPVITDAFVARWRAAFDRHGFDESSFGANLDMGRRRDRDMTPDEEFEFSELLFQGARKLGFPLVRIQSAKPELLRRLLPVAEALDLTLAYEIHAPMGPNSPEIMKVRDVYADLDSPLLGFVADFSSTMHAMSPTLLRAVRRAGLDDEAVARLQQIWATDASMRDRQQEFIAYLDSRDFDPGRLGSFAHLAFNMHGHVDPREWADIMPQIKHVHAKFYDIDENGQEPAIDYPELVRVFVEGGYRGYWSSEWEGHAFAELGEVDPLLLVRRQHDLIRRSMHAVEAAGV
;
A
#
# COMPACT_ATOMS: atom_id res chain seq x y z
N MET A 1 3.00 7.13 -6.37
CA MET A 1 2.67 8.05 -5.29
C MET A 1 3.60 9.23 -5.40
N PRO A 2 3.09 10.47 -5.43
CA PRO A 2 3.87 11.62 -5.03
C PRO A 2 4.33 11.35 -3.60
N ASN A 3 5.52 10.76 -3.47
CA ASN A 3 6.15 10.34 -2.23
C ASN A 3 6.90 11.54 -1.66
N GLY A 4 6.18 12.65 -1.50
CA GLY A 4 6.69 13.86 -0.91
C GLY A 4 6.72 13.79 0.60
N LEU A 5 7.60 14.57 1.21
CA LEU A 5 7.50 14.97 2.61
C LEU A 5 6.64 16.24 2.76
N LEU A 6 6.44 17.00 1.68
CA LEU A 6 5.72 18.27 1.66
C LEU A 6 4.58 18.23 0.63
N ALA A 7 3.54 18.99 0.93
CA ALA A 7 2.45 19.40 0.06
C ALA A 7 2.48 20.93 -0.16
N GLU A 8 1.66 21.44 -1.08
CA GLU A 8 1.62 22.87 -1.43
C GLU A 8 1.25 23.77 -0.24
N ASP A 9 0.50 23.23 0.72
CA ASP A 9 0.08 23.91 1.94
C ASP A 9 1.00 23.60 3.13
N SER A 10 2.18 23.03 2.95
CA SER A 10 3.02 22.60 4.08
C SER A 10 3.63 23.74 4.88
N LEU A 11 3.82 24.94 4.31
CA LEU A 11 4.54 26.02 4.99
C LEU A 11 3.64 26.80 5.96
N ARG A 12 3.97 26.75 7.26
CA ARG A 12 3.20 27.33 8.36
C ARG A 12 3.99 28.42 9.09
N PRO A 13 3.32 29.48 9.60
CA PRO A 13 3.91 30.35 10.60
C PRO A 13 4.12 29.54 11.91
N HIS A 14 5.24 29.78 12.60
CA HIS A 14 5.52 29.17 13.90
C HIS A 14 6.17 30.19 14.85
N PRO A 15 5.90 30.18 16.17
CA PRO A 15 6.50 31.14 17.10
C PRO A 15 8.03 31.20 17.08
N ASP A 16 8.68 30.07 16.79
CA ASP A 16 10.15 29.97 16.69
C ASP A 16 10.71 30.37 15.32
N GLY A 17 9.88 30.72 14.33
CA GLY A 17 10.30 30.99 12.96
C GLY A 17 9.27 30.52 11.94
N LEU A 18 9.55 29.39 11.29
CA LEU A 18 8.59 28.73 10.40
C LEU A 18 8.48 27.25 10.75
N ALA A 19 7.42 26.60 10.28
CA ALA A 19 7.28 25.16 10.35
C ALA A 19 6.88 24.60 8.99
N LEU A 20 7.40 23.43 8.65
CA LEU A 20 6.93 22.64 7.52
C LEU A 20 6.08 21.48 8.05
N ARG A 21 4.81 21.46 7.69
CA ARG A 21 3.90 20.35 7.95
C ARG A 21 4.29 19.17 7.07
N LEU A 22 4.80 18.11 7.68
CA LEU A 22 5.29 16.94 6.98
C LEU A 22 4.17 15.94 6.69
N THR A 23 4.33 15.17 5.62
CA THR A 23 3.52 13.98 5.31
C THR A 23 4.45 12.77 5.20
N ILE A 24 3.94 11.58 5.52
CA ILE A 24 4.70 10.34 5.31
C ILE A 24 4.84 10.09 3.81
N PRO A 25 6.05 9.89 3.26
CA PRO A 25 6.22 9.62 1.83
C PRO A 25 5.93 8.14 1.48
N TRP A 26 4.91 7.55 2.11
CA TRP A 26 4.56 6.13 2.02
C TRP A 26 3.06 5.91 2.29
N TYR A 27 2.56 4.68 2.10
CA TYR A 27 1.11 4.37 2.19
C TYR A 27 0.63 3.93 3.57
N ARG A 28 1.56 3.77 4.53
CA ARG A 28 1.30 3.25 5.88
C ARG A 28 2.15 3.99 6.89
N SER A 29 1.72 3.93 8.14
CA SER A 29 2.42 4.52 9.28
C SER A 29 3.85 3.97 9.40
N LEU A 30 4.75 4.78 9.94
CA LEU A 30 6.15 4.44 10.17
C LEU A 30 6.52 4.76 11.62
N TRP A 31 7.49 4.03 12.17
CA TRP A 31 8.09 4.39 13.45
C TRP A 31 9.02 5.58 13.25
N LEU A 32 9.17 6.46 14.25
CA LEU A 32 10.11 7.58 14.13
C LEU A 32 11.55 7.09 13.91
N SER A 33 11.90 5.89 14.39
CA SER A 33 13.17 5.21 14.10
C SER A 33 13.43 4.94 12.62
N SER A 34 12.38 4.95 11.78
CA SER A 34 12.49 4.87 10.32
C SER A 34 13.12 6.11 9.71
N VAL A 35 13.05 7.28 10.35
CA VAL A 35 13.68 8.50 9.83
C VAL A 35 15.18 8.40 10.06
N SER A 36 15.97 8.43 8.98
CA SER A 36 17.44 8.46 9.02
C SER A 36 17.97 9.88 9.03
N THR A 37 17.50 10.67 8.07
CA THR A 37 18.08 11.99 7.80
C THR A 37 16.98 12.92 7.32
N ILE A 38 16.99 14.16 7.83
CA ILE A 38 16.26 15.28 7.26
C ILE A 38 17.25 16.43 7.09
N ARG A 39 17.32 16.99 5.87
CA ARG A 39 18.06 18.22 5.57
C ARG A 39 17.12 19.18 4.87
N LEU A 40 17.29 20.46 5.15
CA LEU A 40 16.41 21.51 4.68
C LEU A 40 17.22 22.71 4.21
N THR A 41 16.84 23.26 3.06
CA THR A 41 17.31 24.55 2.55
C THR A 41 16.10 25.46 2.40
N VAL A 42 16.20 26.70 2.87
CA VAL A 42 15.18 27.74 2.68
C VAL A 42 15.85 28.94 2.02
N ASP A 43 15.28 29.41 0.91
CA ASP A 43 15.77 30.54 0.11
C ASP A 43 17.26 30.42 -0.28
N GLY A 44 17.69 29.19 -0.58
CA GLY A 44 19.07 28.87 -0.96
C GLY A 44 20.07 28.74 0.21
N ALA A 45 19.62 28.90 1.46
CA ALA A 45 20.44 28.70 2.65
C ALA A 45 20.11 27.36 3.35
N GLU A 46 21.12 26.49 3.50
CA GLU A 46 20.97 25.24 4.27
C GLU A 46 20.77 25.55 5.75
N ILE A 47 19.73 24.97 6.34
CA ILE A 47 19.40 25.12 7.75
C ILE A 47 20.26 24.16 8.59
N PRO A 48 21.01 24.65 9.59
CA PRO A 48 21.76 23.79 10.50
C PRO A 48 20.85 22.80 11.22
N ALA A 49 21.32 21.56 11.44
CA ALA A 49 20.54 20.54 12.13
C ALA A 49 20.10 20.96 13.56
N ASP A 50 20.91 21.77 14.25
CA ASP A 50 20.60 22.31 15.58
C ASP A 50 19.48 23.37 15.56
N ASP A 51 19.14 23.90 14.39
CA ASP A 51 18.02 24.82 14.16
C ASP A 51 16.76 24.10 13.66
N LEU A 52 16.83 22.78 13.48
CA LEU A 52 15.70 21.94 13.12
C LEU A 52 15.17 21.18 14.33
N ALA A 53 13.85 21.15 14.47
CA ALA A 53 13.18 20.27 15.42
C ALA A 53 11.97 19.59 14.78
N PHE A 54 11.77 18.33 15.13
CA PHE A 54 10.61 17.55 14.70
C PHE A 54 9.60 17.50 15.85
N GLU A 55 8.38 17.96 15.62
CA GLU A 55 7.31 17.99 16.62
C GLU A 55 6.16 17.07 16.22
N LEU A 56 5.86 16.10 17.09
CA LEU A 56 4.77 15.14 16.95
C LEU A 56 4.03 15.03 18.29
N ASP A 57 2.70 15.20 18.27
CA ASP A 57 1.82 15.12 19.44
C ASP A 57 2.32 15.94 20.65
N GLY A 58 2.84 17.15 20.39
CA GLY A 58 3.37 18.05 21.42
C GLY A 58 4.73 17.66 21.99
N THR A 59 5.35 16.57 21.50
CA THR A 59 6.72 16.20 21.83
C THR A 59 7.67 16.71 20.76
N ARG A 60 8.73 17.40 21.20
CA ARG A 60 9.78 17.96 20.35
C ARG A 60 11.03 17.08 20.40
N TYR A 61 11.54 16.72 19.24
CA TYR A 61 12.75 15.92 19.05
C TYR A 61 13.79 16.69 18.25
N ALA A 62 15.05 16.56 18.62
CA ALA A 62 16.13 16.86 17.70
C ALA A 62 16.17 15.81 16.58
N ILE A 63 16.58 16.19 15.37
CA ILE A 63 16.61 15.26 14.22
C ILE A 63 17.47 14.02 14.51
N ALA A 64 18.57 14.19 15.26
CA ALA A 64 19.46 13.11 15.66
C ALA A 64 18.84 12.10 16.65
N GLU A 65 17.74 12.44 17.32
CA GLU A 65 17.05 11.56 18.27
C GLU A 65 16.08 10.61 17.58
N LEU A 66 15.56 10.97 16.40
CA LEU A 66 14.54 10.21 15.68
C LEU A 66 14.93 8.74 15.45
N PRO A 67 16.17 8.39 15.01
CA PRO A 67 16.57 6.99 14.84
C PRO A 67 16.42 6.13 16.10
N GLY A 68 16.50 6.73 17.29
CA GLY A 68 16.33 6.03 18.58
C GLY A 68 14.88 5.77 18.99
N GLN A 69 13.90 6.35 18.30
CA GLN A 69 12.48 6.32 18.69
C GLN A 69 11.74 5.13 18.06
N SER A 70 12.03 3.90 18.51
CA SER A 70 11.42 2.67 17.96
C SER A 70 10.01 2.36 18.48
N ASP A 71 9.52 3.12 19.45
CA ASP A 71 8.20 2.94 20.07
C ASP A 71 7.26 4.13 19.82
N GLN A 72 7.71 5.14 19.08
CA GLN A 72 6.89 6.27 18.67
C GLN A 72 6.43 6.07 17.23
N LEU A 73 5.12 6.00 17.03
CA LEU A 73 4.51 5.84 15.72
C LEU A 73 4.23 7.23 15.12
N TRP A 74 4.74 7.48 13.93
CA TRP A 74 4.19 8.50 13.05
C TRP A 74 3.00 7.88 12.32
N PHE A 75 1.80 8.12 12.85
CA PHE A 75 0.57 7.63 12.24
C PHE A 75 0.34 8.31 10.87
N LEU A 76 -0.17 7.56 9.90
CA LEU A 76 -0.28 8.01 8.51
C LEU A 76 -1.03 9.34 8.32
N GLN A 77 -2.08 9.60 9.11
CA GLN A 77 -2.83 10.86 9.04
C GLN A 77 -2.28 11.97 9.97
N GLN A 78 -1.20 11.69 10.71
CA GLN A 78 -0.52 12.73 11.48
C GLN A 78 0.45 13.49 10.59
N HIS A 79 0.40 14.81 10.72
CA HIS A 79 1.24 15.73 9.97
C HIS A 79 2.17 16.51 10.91
N PRO A 80 3.28 15.90 11.37
CA PRO A 80 4.21 16.53 12.30
C PRO A 80 4.85 17.77 11.71
N LEU A 81 5.31 18.67 12.58
CA LEU A 81 5.96 19.90 12.18
C LEU A 81 7.48 19.72 12.18
N LEU A 82 8.12 20.04 11.06
CA LEU A 82 9.55 20.34 11.03
C LEU A 82 9.73 21.84 11.28
N VAL A 83 9.98 22.19 12.54
CA VAL A 83 10.19 23.56 12.99
C VAL A 83 11.59 24.02 12.63
N VAL A 84 11.68 25.22 12.08
CA VAL A 84 12.93 25.91 11.76
C VAL A 84 13.05 27.14 12.63
N ARG A 85 14.11 27.18 13.45
CA ARG A 85 14.41 28.33 14.28
C ARG A 85 14.92 29.49 13.43
N ARG A 86 14.30 30.67 13.57
CA ARG A 86 14.70 31.93 12.93
C ARG A 86 14.56 33.10 13.91
N ASP A 87 15.21 34.22 13.62
CA ASP A 87 15.13 35.43 14.45
C ASP A 87 13.70 36.01 14.52
N ALA A 88 12.92 35.82 13.45
CA ALA A 88 11.54 36.27 13.36
C ALA A 88 10.65 35.22 12.69
N PRO A 89 9.38 35.09 13.13
CA PRO A 89 8.39 34.27 12.42
C PRO A 89 8.10 34.77 11.01
N VAL A 90 7.79 33.84 10.11
CA VAL A 90 7.28 34.16 8.76
C VAL A 90 5.83 34.64 8.82
N ALA A 91 5.44 35.54 7.92
CA ALA A 91 4.07 36.06 7.83
C ALA A 91 3.25 35.29 6.79
N ILE A 92 1.93 35.16 7.04
CA ILE A 92 0.99 34.56 6.09
C ILE A 92 1.05 35.31 4.75
N GLY A 93 1.15 34.54 3.66
CA GLY A 93 1.25 35.06 2.29
C GLY A 93 2.68 35.28 1.80
N GLU A 94 3.70 35.17 2.65
CA GLU A 94 5.09 35.14 2.20
C GLU A 94 5.39 33.89 1.37
N GLU A 95 6.27 34.00 0.39
CA GLU A 95 6.70 32.87 -0.45
C GLU A 95 8.16 32.54 -0.17
N HIS A 96 8.46 31.26 -0.05
CA HIS A 96 9.82 30.76 0.20
C HIS A 96 10.16 29.61 -0.74
N ALA A 97 11.39 29.61 -1.23
CA ALA A 97 11.94 28.46 -1.95
C ALA A 97 12.41 27.43 -0.93
N VAL A 98 11.80 26.24 -0.94
CA VAL A 98 12.05 25.18 0.03
C VAL A 98 12.61 23.96 -0.69
N GLU A 99 13.78 23.50 -0.26
CA GLU A 99 14.34 22.22 -0.69
C GLU A 99 14.48 21.30 0.50
N ILE A 100 13.84 20.13 0.46
CA ILE A 100 13.92 19.12 1.52
C ILE A 100 14.52 17.83 0.96
N PHE A 101 15.45 17.29 1.73
CA PHE A 101 15.98 15.95 1.56
C PHE A 101 15.61 15.10 2.77
N GLY A 102 14.91 14.00 2.52
CA GLY A 102 14.56 13.02 3.54
C GLY A 102 15.09 11.64 3.17
N GLU A 103 15.63 10.92 4.14
CA GLU A 103 15.91 9.51 4.01
C GLU A 103 15.18 8.76 5.12
N LEU A 104 14.31 7.83 4.71
CA LEU A 104 13.58 6.94 5.60
C LEU A 104 13.93 5.49 5.29
N ARG A 105 13.70 4.60 6.25
CA ARG A 105 13.85 3.15 6.12
C ARG A 105 12.50 2.48 6.30
N LEU A 106 12.13 1.58 5.39
CA LEU A 106 10.87 0.83 5.47
C LEU A 106 11.08 -0.45 6.30
N PRO A 107 10.63 -0.50 7.57
CA PRO A 107 11.06 -1.52 8.54
C PRO A 107 10.51 -2.92 8.25
N TYR A 108 9.57 -3.04 7.32
CA TYR A 108 8.96 -4.31 6.92
C TYR A 108 9.53 -4.87 5.62
N MET A 109 10.22 -4.04 4.82
CA MET A 109 10.80 -4.46 3.53
C MET A 109 12.26 -4.83 3.72
N GLN A 110 12.50 -6.00 4.33
CA GLN A 110 13.84 -6.51 4.57
C GLN A 110 14.46 -7.02 3.25
N ILE A 111 15.60 -6.44 2.87
CA ILE A 111 16.42 -6.87 1.73
C ILE A 111 17.31 -8.06 2.13
N ALA A 112 17.90 -7.98 3.33
CA ALA A 112 18.75 -9.03 3.87
C ALA A 112 18.63 -9.06 5.40
N PRO A 113 18.60 -10.24 6.02
CA PRO A 113 18.59 -10.35 7.48
C PRO A 113 19.89 -9.87 8.10
N GLY A 114 19.81 -9.40 9.34
CA GLY A 114 20.99 -9.04 10.12
C GLY A 114 21.92 -10.23 10.37
N ARG A 115 23.22 -9.94 10.48
CA ARG A 115 24.23 -10.95 10.87
C ARG A 115 24.42 -10.93 12.37
N ASP A 116 24.53 -12.11 12.98
CA ASP A 116 24.83 -12.29 14.41
C ASP A 116 23.89 -11.51 15.35
N GLY A 117 22.61 -11.39 14.97
CA GLY A 117 21.60 -10.65 15.74
C GLY A 117 21.67 -9.13 15.59
N GLY A 118 22.51 -8.61 14.68
CA GLY A 118 22.54 -7.20 14.30
C GLY A 118 21.36 -6.79 13.41
N PRO A 119 21.36 -5.53 12.90
CA PRO A 119 20.27 -5.04 12.06
C PRO A 119 20.40 -5.57 10.63
N GLY A 120 19.26 -5.89 10.04
CA GLY A 120 19.13 -6.21 8.63
C GLY A 120 19.26 -4.99 7.74
N MET A 121 19.32 -5.27 6.44
CA MET A 121 19.24 -4.27 5.39
C MET A 121 17.78 -4.13 4.97
N TYR A 122 17.30 -2.90 4.85
CA TYR A 122 15.91 -2.60 4.52
C TYR A 122 15.84 -1.61 3.37
N VAL A 123 14.74 -1.62 2.65
CA VAL A 123 14.50 -0.70 1.54
C VAL A 123 14.54 0.75 2.05
N PRO A 124 15.43 1.60 1.51
CA PRO A 124 15.40 3.02 1.79
C PRO A 124 14.28 3.69 0.99
N ASN A 125 13.69 4.73 1.55
CA ASN A 125 12.80 5.65 0.87
C ASN A 125 13.44 7.04 0.92
N VAL A 126 13.96 7.49 -0.22
CA VAL A 126 14.69 8.75 -0.34
C VAL A 126 13.80 9.75 -1.05
N VAL A 127 13.57 10.89 -0.40
CA VAL A 127 12.76 11.99 -0.90
C VAL A 127 13.66 13.19 -1.17
N ARG A 128 13.51 13.76 -2.36
CA ARG A 128 14.08 15.06 -2.74
C ARG A 128 12.96 15.89 -3.34
N GLN A 129 12.61 16.99 -2.67
CA GLN A 129 11.60 17.90 -3.18
C GLN A 129 12.14 19.32 -3.15
N SER A 130 11.85 20.06 -4.22
CA SER A 130 12.05 21.50 -4.31
C SER A 130 10.72 22.13 -4.70
N LEU A 131 10.20 23.02 -3.86
CA LEU A 131 8.91 23.67 -4.02
C LEU A 131 9.05 25.15 -3.69
N THR A 132 8.30 26.01 -4.37
CA THR A 132 8.04 27.37 -3.86
C THR A 132 6.73 27.29 -3.08
N LEU A 133 6.78 27.56 -1.78
CA LEU A 133 5.63 27.42 -0.88
C LEU A 133 5.21 28.79 -0.36
N THR A 134 3.90 29.01 -0.32
CA THR A 134 3.30 30.18 0.31
C THR A 134 2.96 29.86 1.77
N VAL A 135 3.32 30.74 2.70
CA VAL A 135 2.99 30.61 4.12
C VAL A 135 1.47 30.70 4.28
N THR A 136 0.87 29.68 4.90
CA THR A 136 -0.58 29.59 5.12
C THR A 136 -0.90 29.00 6.49
N ASP A 137 -2.01 29.41 7.09
CA ASP A 137 -2.58 28.86 8.32
C ASP A 137 -3.69 27.81 8.05
N ARG A 138 -3.90 27.48 6.78
CA ARG A 138 -4.98 26.62 6.32
C ARG A 138 -4.47 25.44 5.52
N ASP A 139 -5.14 24.33 5.74
CA ASP A 139 -4.94 23.11 4.98
C ASP A 139 -5.52 23.25 3.58
N ALA A 140 -4.90 22.57 2.62
CA ALA A 140 -5.45 22.43 1.28
C ALA A 140 -6.82 21.74 1.38
N ALA A 141 -7.81 22.29 0.68
CA ALA A 141 -9.12 21.67 0.61
C ALA A 141 -9.02 20.33 -0.14
N ALA A 142 -9.75 19.32 0.33
CA ALA A 142 -9.97 18.11 -0.45
C ALA A 142 -10.60 18.46 -1.80
N LEU A 143 -10.23 17.72 -2.85
CA LEU A 143 -10.90 17.88 -4.14
C LEU A 143 -12.38 17.50 -4.01
N ALA A 144 -13.21 18.18 -4.80
CA ALA A 144 -14.63 17.87 -4.85
C ALA A 144 -14.84 16.43 -5.35
N THR A 145 -15.49 15.62 -4.52
CA THR A 145 -15.86 14.25 -4.86
C THR A 145 -16.92 14.23 -5.94
N VAL A 146 -16.77 13.34 -6.94
CA VAL A 146 -17.83 13.12 -7.91
C VAL A 146 -18.99 12.40 -7.23
N SER A 147 -20.14 13.07 -7.10
CA SER A 147 -21.35 12.54 -6.46
C SER A 147 -22.37 11.99 -7.45
N ASP A 148 -22.34 12.44 -8.72
CA ASP A 148 -23.26 12.01 -9.77
C ASP A 148 -22.82 10.67 -10.40
N VAL A 149 -22.85 9.60 -9.60
CA VAL A 149 -22.57 8.24 -10.05
C VAL A 149 -23.88 7.46 -10.10
N PRO A 150 -24.16 6.70 -11.18
CA PRO A 150 -25.32 5.81 -11.21
C PRO A 150 -25.33 4.87 -9.99
N PRO A 151 -26.51 4.59 -9.41
CA PRO A 151 -26.61 3.68 -8.28
C PRO A 151 -26.01 2.30 -8.64
N PRO A 152 -25.51 1.54 -7.64
CA PRO A 152 -25.07 0.18 -7.85
C PRO A 152 -26.14 -0.67 -8.53
N PRO A 153 -25.77 -1.56 -9.48
CA PRO A 153 -26.63 -2.70 -9.73
C PRO A 153 -26.85 -3.40 -8.38
N PRO A 154 -28.08 -3.81 -8.05
CA PRO A 154 -28.35 -4.47 -6.78
C PRO A 154 -27.47 -5.71 -6.68
N ALA A 155 -26.79 -5.88 -5.54
CA ALA A 155 -26.13 -7.13 -5.23
C ALA A 155 -27.16 -8.24 -5.28
N SER A 156 -26.87 -9.30 -6.02
CA SER A 156 -27.72 -10.48 -6.08
C SER A 156 -27.13 -11.53 -5.15
N ASP A 157 -27.97 -12.20 -4.36
CA ASP A 157 -27.56 -13.42 -3.64
C ASP A 157 -27.07 -14.53 -4.61
N ALA A 158 -27.27 -14.34 -5.92
CA ALA A 158 -26.74 -15.21 -6.97
C ALA A 158 -25.28 -14.89 -7.37
N ASP A 159 -24.72 -13.72 -7.04
CA ASP A 159 -23.35 -13.37 -7.46
C ASP A 159 -22.36 -14.43 -6.94
N PRO A 160 -21.63 -15.16 -7.81
CA PRO A 160 -20.79 -16.27 -7.39
C PRO A 160 -19.67 -15.90 -6.43
N VAL A 161 -19.15 -14.67 -6.49
CA VAL A 161 -18.12 -14.18 -5.57
C VAL A 161 -18.59 -12.94 -4.83
N LYS A 162 -18.13 -12.76 -3.61
CA LYS A 162 -18.42 -11.54 -2.83
C LYS A 162 -17.47 -10.43 -3.25
N LEU A 163 -17.96 -9.20 -3.34
CA LEU A 163 -17.12 -8.04 -3.66
C LEU A 163 -16.70 -7.30 -2.40
N GLY A 164 -15.50 -6.75 -2.45
CA GLY A 164 -14.93 -5.95 -1.38
C GLY A 164 -13.94 -4.90 -1.90
N LEU A 165 -13.35 -4.20 -0.95
CA LEU A 165 -12.33 -3.17 -1.16
C LEU A 165 -11.30 -3.32 -0.05
N THR A 166 -10.02 -3.21 -0.39
CA THR A 166 -9.01 -2.83 0.59
C THR A 166 -8.87 -1.32 0.65
N LEU A 167 -8.95 -0.74 1.85
CA LEU A 167 -8.80 0.72 2.06
C LEU A 167 -7.43 1.25 1.58
N TYR A 168 -6.48 0.35 1.32
CA TYR A 168 -5.24 0.65 0.62
C TYR A 168 -5.46 1.37 -0.72
N SER A 169 -6.57 1.13 -1.41
CA SER A 169 -6.89 1.80 -2.67
C SER A 169 -7.02 3.33 -2.54
N ALA A 170 -7.32 3.85 -1.34
CA ALA A 170 -7.44 5.29 -1.06
C ALA A 170 -6.29 5.80 -0.16
N SER A 171 -5.13 5.15 -0.20
CA SER A 171 -3.98 5.48 0.66
C SER A 171 -3.56 6.94 0.57
N ALA A 172 -3.54 7.51 -0.65
CA ALA A 172 -3.04 8.85 -0.88
C ALA A 172 -4.00 9.91 -0.31
N GLU A 173 -5.30 9.70 -0.51
CA GLU A 173 -6.39 10.57 -0.05
C GLU A 173 -6.54 10.51 1.47
N PHE A 174 -6.47 9.30 2.04
CA PHE A 174 -6.50 9.10 3.49
C PHE A 174 -5.30 9.77 4.17
N ARG A 175 -4.09 9.56 3.62
CA ARG A 175 -2.88 10.23 4.09
C ARG A 175 -2.96 11.74 3.98
N ALA A 176 -3.53 12.26 2.90
CA ALA A 176 -3.69 13.71 2.69
C ALA A 176 -4.76 14.34 3.59
N GLY A 177 -5.47 13.55 4.40
CA GLY A 177 -6.55 14.04 5.26
C GLY A 177 -7.82 14.42 4.49
N TRP A 178 -7.96 14.00 3.23
CA TRP A 178 -9.19 14.25 2.46
C TRP A 178 -10.38 13.46 3.01
N TYR A 179 -10.07 12.32 3.62
CA TYR A 179 -11.01 11.55 4.42
C TYR A 179 -10.35 11.24 5.76
N ASP A 180 -11.09 11.43 6.85
CA ASP A 180 -10.80 10.69 8.07
C ASP A 180 -11.37 9.26 7.94
N PHE A 181 -11.15 8.42 8.96
CA PHE A 181 -11.56 7.01 8.87
C PHE A 181 -13.08 6.83 8.65
N ASP A 182 -13.92 7.59 9.35
CA ASP A 182 -15.38 7.49 9.18
C ASP A 182 -15.83 8.05 7.83
N GLY A 183 -15.28 9.20 7.41
CA GLY A 183 -15.59 9.81 6.12
C GLY A 183 -15.18 8.94 4.93
N LEU A 184 -14.07 8.17 5.06
CA LEU A 184 -13.67 7.21 4.03
C LEU A 184 -14.70 6.08 3.91
N LEU A 185 -15.15 5.52 5.04
CA LEU A 185 -16.18 4.48 5.04
C LEU A 185 -17.54 4.99 4.57
N ASP A 186 -17.91 6.22 4.92
CA ASP A 186 -19.12 6.89 4.40
C ASP A 186 -19.06 6.98 2.87
N ARG A 187 -17.91 7.40 2.32
CA ARG A 187 -17.73 7.48 0.87
C ARG A 187 -17.79 6.12 0.18
N VAL A 188 -17.25 5.07 0.80
CA VAL A 188 -17.35 3.69 0.31
C VAL A 188 -18.82 3.24 0.24
N ALA A 189 -19.59 3.52 1.29
CA ALA A 189 -21.02 3.20 1.35
C ALA A 189 -21.83 3.99 0.32
N ASP A 190 -21.57 5.30 0.17
CA ASP A 190 -22.25 6.18 -0.79
C ASP A 190 -22.08 5.70 -2.24
N LEU A 191 -20.92 5.11 -2.57
CA LEU A 191 -20.65 4.52 -3.88
C LEU A 191 -21.16 3.09 -4.03
N GLY A 192 -21.67 2.49 -2.95
CA GLY A 192 -22.10 1.09 -2.87
C GLY A 192 -21.01 0.11 -3.25
N ILE A 193 -19.79 0.37 -2.76
CA ILE A 193 -18.64 -0.54 -2.86
C ILE A 193 -18.73 -1.54 -1.71
N GLY A 194 -18.58 -2.82 -1.99
CA GLY A 194 -18.52 -3.88 -0.97
C GLY A 194 -19.61 -4.95 -1.11
N PRO A 195 -19.98 -5.62 -0.01
CA PRO A 195 -19.86 -5.17 1.38
C PRO A 195 -18.52 -5.43 2.09
N GLY A 196 -17.60 -6.20 1.49
CA GLY A 196 -16.35 -6.58 2.16
C GLY A 196 -15.37 -5.41 2.33
N ILE A 197 -14.89 -5.21 3.55
CA ILE A 197 -13.85 -4.21 3.87
C ILE A 197 -12.60 -4.92 4.36
N GLU A 198 -11.50 -4.65 3.69
CA GLU A 198 -10.16 -5.05 4.06
C GLU A 198 -9.33 -3.84 4.49
N ILE A 199 -8.46 -4.05 5.47
CA ILE A 199 -7.56 -3.01 5.97
C ILE A 199 -6.12 -3.48 6.00
N VAL A 200 -5.20 -2.54 5.78
CA VAL A 200 -3.82 -2.67 6.25
C VAL A 200 -3.75 -2.03 7.63
N ALA A 201 -3.49 -2.82 8.68
CA ALA A 201 -3.59 -2.31 10.05
C ALA A 201 -2.66 -1.12 10.31
N SER A 202 -1.42 -1.19 9.78
CA SER A 202 -0.44 -0.10 9.88
C SER A 202 -0.84 1.16 9.11
N GLN A 203 -1.83 1.09 8.22
CA GLN A 203 -2.36 2.25 7.50
C GLN A 203 -3.44 2.97 8.31
N VAL A 204 -4.41 2.24 8.87
CA VAL A 204 -5.65 2.86 9.39
C VAL A 204 -5.74 2.90 10.92
N VAL A 205 -4.90 2.16 11.64
CA VAL A 205 -4.96 2.09 13.12
C VAL A 205 -4.02 3.12 13.73
N PRO A 206 -4.52 4.14 14.46
CA PRO A 206 -3.67 5.18 15.06
C PRO A 206 -2.72 4.66 16.14
N THR A 207 -3.08 3.57 16.81
CA THR A 207 -2.32 2.95 17.91
C THR A 207 -1.58 1.69 17.48
N TYR A 208 -1.33 1.51 16.17
CA TYR A 208 -0.71 0.31 15.61
C TYR A 208 0.57 -0.10 16.39
N PRO A 209 0.75 -1.40 16.70
CA PRO A 209 -0.09 -2.55 16.34
C PRO A 209 -1.27 -2.82 17.30
N VAL A 210 -1.45 -2.02 18.35
CA VAL A 210 -2.48 -2.25 19.37
C VAL A 210 -3.86 -1.79 18.88
N ILE A 211 -4.86 -2.65 19.01
CA ILE A 211 -6.26 -2.32 18.76
C ILE A 211 -6.96 -1.93 20.08
N THR A 212 -7.25 -0.64 20.26
CA THR A 212 -7.92 -0.11 21.46
C THR A 212 -9.43 -0.38 21.45
N ASP A 213 -10.06 -0.40 22.63
CA ASP A 213 -11.53 -0.53 22.73
C ASP A 213 -12.27 0.63 22.07
N ALA A 214 -11.70 1.84 22.13
CA ALA A 214 -12.24 3.01 21.45
C ALA A 214 -12.26 2.83 19.93
N PHE A 215 -11.18 2.30 19.34
CA PHE A 215 -11.13 2.01 17.91
C PHE A 215 -12.13 0.90 17.52
N VAL A 216 -12.29 -0.13 18.36
CA VAL A 216 -13.28 -1.20 18.14
C VAL A 216 -14.71 -0.66 18.17
N ALA A 217 -15.02 0.25 19.10
CA ALA A 217 -16.34 0.86 19.16
C ALA A 217 -16.63 1.69 17.90
N ARG A 218 -15.65 2.48 17.44
CA ARG A 218 -15.75 3.24 16.18
C ARG A 218 -15.93 2.33 14.97
N TRP A 219 -15.11 1.29 14.87
CA TRP A 219 -15.17 0.27 13.82
C TRP A 219 -16.56 -0.37 13.72
N ARG A 220 -17.05 -0.93 14.84
CA ARG A 220 -18.36 -1.60 14.88
C ARG A 220 -19.50 -0.65 14.56
N ALA A 221 -19.46 0.59 15.06
CA ALA A 221 -20.49 1.58 14.75
C ALA A 221 -20.56 1.89 13.24
N ALA A 222 -19.41 1.98 12.55
CA ALA A 222 -19.37 2.18 11.11
C ALA A 222 -19.91 0.97 10.34
N PHE A 223 -19.56 -0.25 10.77
CA PHE A 223 -20.00 -1.49 10.15
C PHE A 223 -21.50 -1.74 10.35
N ASP A 224 -22.02 -1.54 11.55
CA ASP A 224 -23.46 -1.62 11.85
C ASP A 224 -24.27 -0.60 11.06
N ARG A 225 -23.73 0.62 10.88
CA ARG A 225 -24.39 1.70 10.13
C ARG A 225 -24.49 1.39 8.63
N HIS A 226 -23.45 0.82 8.05
CA HIS A 226 -23.33 0.64 6.60
C HIS A 226 -23.59 -0.78 6.10
N GLY A 227 -23.64 -1.77 6.99
CA GLY A 227 -23.80 -3.18 6.65
C GLY A 227 -22.55 -3.78 5.99
N PHE A 228 -21.36 -3.39 6.45
CA PHE A 228 -20.10 -3.93 5.96
C PHE A 228 -19.73 -5.27 6.59
N ASP A 229 -18.92 -6.04 5.87
CA ASP A 229 -18.35 -7.31 6.34
C ASP A 229 -16.83 -7.18 6.52
N GLU A 230 -16.28 -7.77 7.57
CA GLU A 230 -14.83 -7.87 7.76
C GLU A 230 -14.23 -8.93 6.81
N SER A 231 -13.61 -8.52 5.69
CA SER A 231 -13.12 -9.48 4.69
C SER A 231 -11.72 -10.01 5.00
N SER A 232 -10.74 -9.12 5.19
CA SER A 232 -9.33 -9.48 5.42
C SER A 232 -8.61 -8.44 6.30
N PHE A 233 -7.83 -8.93 7.26
CA PHE A 233 -6.95 -8.10 8.09
C PHE A 233 -5.50 -8.20 7.63
N GLY A 234 -4.95 -7.07 7.21
CA GLY A 234 -3.59 -6.98 6.77
C GLY A 234 -2.57 -6.87 7.91
N ALA A 235 -1.87 -7.96 8.21
CA ALA A 235 -0.77 -8.01 9.18
C ALA A 235 0.61 -7.82 8.51
N ASN A 236 1.44 -6.91 9.03
CA ASN A 236 2.82 -6.69 8.56
C ASN A 236 3.80 -6.97 9.71
N LEU A 237 5.01 -7.42 9.39
CA LEU A 237 6.10 -7.57 10.37
C LEU A 237 7.12 -6.44 10.20
N ASP A 238 7.19 -5.54 11.17
CA ASP A 238 8.16 -4.44 11.18
C ASP A 238 9.50 -4.90 11.76
N MET A 239 10.09 -5.91 11.13
CA MET A 239 11.36 -6.55 11.52
C MET A 239 12.44 -5.53 11.89
N GLY A 240 12.53 -4.45 11.12
CA GLY A 240 13.49 -3.37 11.23
C GLY A 240 12.98 -2.18 12.01
N ARG A 241 12.03 -2.34 12.94
CA ARG A 241 11.59 -1.25 13.81
C ARG A 241 12.73 -0.71 14.68
N ARG A 242 13.62 -1.60 15.13
CA ARG A 242 14.83 -1.25 15.88
C ARG A 242 16.01 -0.97 14.97
N ARG A 243 16.85 0.00 15.33
CA ARG A 243 18.05 0.37 14.57
C ARG A 243 19.25 -0.50 14.87
N ASP A 244 19.31 -1.05 16.06
CA ASP A 244 20.44 -1.81 16.58
C ASP A 244 20.35 -3.31 16.24
N ARG A 245 19.16 -3.83 15.94
CA ARG A 245 18.93 -5.24 15.60
C ARG A 245 17.60 -5.49 14.90
N ASP A 246 17.50 -6.63 14.23
CA ASP A 246 16.22 -7.21 13.82
C ASP A 246 15.46 -7.75 15.04
N MET A 247 14.15 -7.95 14.86
CA MET A 247 13.34 -8.71 15.81
C MET A 247 13.92 -10.12 16.02
N THR A 248 13.90 -10.60 17.26
CA THR A 248 14.18 -12.02 17.56
C THR A 248 12.99 -12.89 17.10
N PRO A 249 13.17 -14.22 17.00
CA PRO A 249 12.04 -15.12 16.74
C PRO A 249 10.89 -15.03 17.75
N ASP A 250 11.17 -14.65 19.01
CA ASP A 250 10.14 -14.43 20.03
C ASP A 250 9.41 -13.10 19.81
N GLU A 251 10.12 -12.03 19.46
CA GLU A 251 9.52 -10.75 19.12
C GLU A 251 8.68 -10.84 17.82
N GLU A 252 9.12 -11.60 16.81
CA GLU A 252 8.33 -11.90 15.60
C GLU A 252 7.00 -12.58 15.96
N PHE A 253 7.04 -13.55 16.87
CA PHE A 253 5.88 -14.28 17.34
C PHE A 253 4.93 -13.38 18.15
N GLU A 254 5.45 -12.68 19.16
CA GLU A 254 4.66 -11.79 20.03
C GLU A 254 3.98 -10.66 19.23
N PHE A 255 4.68 -10.08 18.25
CA PHE A 255 4.12 -9.05 17.38
C PHE A 255 3.00 -9.59 16.50
N SER A 256 3.19 -10.79 15.93
CA SER A 256 2.16 -11.46 15.11
C SER A 256 0.94 -11.85 15.95
N GLU A 257 1.14 -12.40 17.14
CA GLU A 257 0.07 -12.77 18.06
C GLU A 257 -0.77 -11.54 18.45
N LEU A 258 -0.14 -10.40 18.74
CA LEU A 258 -0.84 -9.15 19.04
C LEU A 258 -1.72 -8.70 17.86
N LEU A 259 -1.22 -8.80 16.63
CA LEU A 259 -2.00 -8.49 15.42
C LEU A 259 -3.19 -9.45 15.24
N PHE A 260 -3.01 -10.73 15.53
CA PHE A 260 -4.08 -11.73 15.38
C PHE A 260 -5.19 -11.51 16.42
N GLN A 261 -4.81 -11.22 17.66
CA GLN A 261 -5.76 -10.82 18.70
C GLN A 261 -6.51 -9.54 18.29
N GLY A 262 -5.80 -8.57 17.70
CA GLY A 262 -6.39 -7.36 17.12
C GLY A 262 -7.41 -7.63 16.01
N ALA A 263 -7.05 -8.49 15.04
CA ALA A 263 -7.93 -8.92 13.96
C ALA A 263 -9.22 -9.55 14.50
N ARG A 264 -9.08 -10.50 15.44
CA ARG A 264 -10.23 -11.17 16.07
C ARG A 264 -11.12 -10.21 16.84
N LYS A 265 -10.53 -9.22 17.53
CA LYS A 265 -11.26 -8.19 18.30
C LYS A 265 -12.13 -7.31 17.41
N LEU A 266 -11.63 -6.99 16.21
CA LEU A 266 -12.36 -6.24 15.18
C LEU A 266 -13.41 -7.09 14.45
N GLY A 267 -13.28 -8.42 14.44
CA GLY A 267 -14.26 -9.33 13.85
C GLY A 267 -13.76 -10.06 12.60
N PHE A 268 -12.53 -9.81 12.15
CA PHE A 268 -11.99 -10.43 10.95
C PHE A 268 -11.85 -11.95 11.09
N PRO A 269 -12.28 -12.73 10.06
CA PRO A 269 -12.09 -14.18 10.01
C PRO A 269 -10.73 -14.59 9.43
N LEU A 270 -10.05 -13.65 8.76
CA LEU A 270 -8.86 -13.90 7.98
C LEU A 270 -7.79 -12.85 8.25
N VAL A 271 -6.56 -13.31 8.40
CA VAL A 271 -5.36 -12.49 8.46
C VAL A 271 -4.49 -12.78 7.24
N ARG A 272 -4.26 -11.76 6.41
CA ARG A 272 -3.29 -11.82 5.34
C ARG A 272 -1.89 -11.66 5.93
N ILE A 273 -1.08 -12.72 5.85
CA ILE A 273 0.28 -12.76 6.40
C ILE A 273 1.32 -12.50 5.30
N GLN A 274 2.44 -11.90 5.69
CA GLN A 274 3.58 -11.60 4.80
C GLN A 274 4.78 -12.55 4.98
N SER A 275 4.70 -13.47 5.93
CA SER A 275 5.77 -14.41 6.25
C SER A 275 5.21 -15.81 6.41
N ALA A 276 5.70 -16.74 5.60
CA ALA A 276 5.39 -18.16 5.69
C ALA A 276 6.59 -18.98 6.22
N LYS A 277 7.42 -18.38 7.09
CA LYS A 277 8.55 -19.09 7.71
C LYS A 277 8.02 -20.30 8.51
N PRO A 278 8.53 -21.53 8.28
CA PRO A 278 7.98 -22.73 8.91
C PRO A 278 7.96 -22.67 10.44
N GLU A 279 9.03 -22.17 11.06
CA GLU A 279 9.17 -22.09 12.52
C GLU A 279 8.17 -21.11 13.13
N LEU A 280 7.94 -19.98 12.47
CA LEU A 280 6.97 -18.99 12.90
C LEU A 280 5.54 -19.53 12.74
N LEU A 281 5.21 -20.13 11.60
CA LEU A 281 3.90 -20.73 11.37
C LEU A 281 3.57 -21.84 12.37
N ARG A 282 4.53 -22.74 12.68
CA ARG A 282 4.33 -23.78 13.71
C ARG A 282 3.94 -23.20 15.07
N ARG A 283 4.47 -22.03 15.43
CA ARG A 283 4.14 -21.34 16.69
C ARG A 283 2.81 -20.61 16.61
N LEU A 284 2.49 -20.01 15.47
CA LEU A 284 1.28 -19.20 15.28
C LEU A 284 0.02 -20.02 15.02
N LEU A 285 0.14 -21.24 14.50
CA LEU A 285 -1.01 -22.10 14.21
C LEU A 285 -1.90 -22.36 15.44
N PRO A 286 -1.37 -22.76 16.62
CA PRO A 286 -2.20 -22.92 17.82
C PRO A 286 -2.93 -21.63 18.24
N VAL A 287 -2.33 -20.46 17.98
CA VAL A 287 -2.95 -19.16 18.25
C VAL A 287 -4.09 -18.91 17.25
N ALA A 288 -3.86 -19.18 15.97
CA ALA A 288 -4.89 -19.05 14.93
C ALA A 288 -6.08 -19.99 15.19
N GLU A 289 -5.84 -21.23 15.62
CA GLU A 289 -6.89 -22.17 16.02
C GLU A 289 -7.70 -21.67 17.21
N ALA A 290 -7.04 -21.14 18.26
CA ALA A 290 -7.72 -20.61 19.42
C ALA A 290 -8.56 -19.35 19.11
N LEU A 291 -8.15 -18.57 18.12
CA LEU A 291 -8.83 -17.35 17.70
C LEU A 291 -9.85 -17.59 16.57
N ASP A 292 -9.88 -18.79 15.97
CA ASP A 292 -10.65 -19.12 14.77
C ASP A 292 -10.29 -18.21 13.58
N LEU A 293 -9.00 -18.12 13.29
CA LEU A 293 -8.45 -17.27 12.22
C LEU A 293 -7.84 -18.09 11.09
N THR A 294 -8.22 -17.76 9.86
CA THR A 294 -7.52 -18.23 8.66
C THR A 294 -6.28 -17.37 8.42
N LEU A 295 -5.13 -17.99 8.19
CA LEU A 295 -3.89 -17.33 7.83
C LEU A 295 -3.62 -17.53 6.34
N ALA A 296 -3.64 -16.44 5.58
CA ALA A 296 -3.48 -16.49 4.13
C ALA A 296 -2.20 -15.77 3.70
N TYR A 297 -1.26 -16.50 3.08
CA TYR A 297 -0.05 -15.91 2.52
C TYR A 297 -0.32 -15.32 1.14
N GLU A 298 0.08 -14.07 0.93
CA GLU A 298 -0.13 -13.39 -0.36
C GLU A 298 0.90 -13.84 -1.40
N ILE A 299 0.40 -14.33 -2.54
CA ILE A 299 1.22 -14.61 -3.72
C ILE A 299 1.25 -13.35 -4.57
N HIS A 300 2.19 -12.45 -4.26
CA HIS A 300 2.33 -11.15 -4.93
C HIS A 300 3.09 -11.26 -6.26
N ALA A 301 2.85 -10.34 -7.19
CA ALA A 301 3.63 -10.21 -8.41
C ALA A 301 5.15 -10.08 -8.13
N PRO A 302 6.01 -10.52 -9.07
CA PRO A 302 5.68 -11.13 -10.37
C PRO A 302 5.43 -12.65 -10.28
N MET A 303 5.30 -13.20 -9.07
CA MET A 303 5.18 -14.63 -8.85
C MET A 303 3.74 -15.13 -9.04
N GLY A 304 3.62 -16.38 -9.48
CA GLY A 304 2.35 -17.10 -9.57
C GLY A 304 2.31 -18.31 -8.63
N PRO A 305 1.19 -19.06 -8.61
CA PRO A 305 0.99 -20.18 -7.70
C PRO A 305 1.97 -21.35 -7.91
N ASN A 306 2.61 -21.42 -9.09
CA ASN A 306 3.59 -22.45 -9.44
C ASN A 306 5.04 -21.95 -9.42
N SER A 307 5.29 -20.71 -9.00
CA SER A 307 6.66 -20.21 -8.84
C SER A 307 7.43 -21.05 -7.80
N PRO A 308 8.75 -21.30 -7.99
CA PRO A 308 9.53 -22.15 -7.10
C PRO A 308 9.47 -21.77 -5.62
N GLU A 309 9.38 -20.48 -5.32
CA GLU A 309 9.26 -19.95 -3.98
C GLU A 309 7.89 -20.26 -3.36
N ILE A 310 6.79 -20.19 -4.14
CA ILE A 310 5.46 -20.57 -3.68
C ILE A 310 5.34 -22.09 -3.50
N MET A 311 5.98 -22.88 -4.37
CA MET A 311 6.07 -24.33 -4.20
C MET A 311 6.67 -24.71 -2.84
N LYS A 312 7.71 -24.02 -2.38
CA LYS A 312 8.28 -24.23 -1.04
C LYS A 312 7.30 -23.90 0.07
N VAL A 313 6.49 -22.85 -0.09
CA VAL A 313 5.43 -22.53 0.89
C VAL A 313 4.36 -23.62 0.90
N ARG A 314 4.00 -24.16 -0.26
CA ARG A 314 3.07 -25.28 -0.38
C ARG A 314 3.59 -26.55 0.30
N ASP A 315 4.89 -26.85 0.19
CA ASP A 315 5.52 -27.96 0.91
C ASP A 315 5.37 -27.77 2.44
N VAL A 316 5.61 -26.55 2.93
CA VAL A 316 5.41 -26.21 4.35
C VAL A 316 3.95 -26.37 4.77
N TYR A 317 3.01 -25.96 3.93
CA TYR A 317 1.58 -26.12 4.23
C TYR A 317 1.16 -27.59 4.25
N ALA A 318 1.68 -28.40 3.34
CA ALA A 318 1.45 -29.85 3.32
C ALA A 318 2.02 -30.53 4.57
N ASP A 319 3.19 -30.11 5.03
CA ASP A 319 3.80 -30.62 6.27
C ASP A 319 3.01 -30.23 7.52
N LEU A 320 2.42 -29.03 7.54
CA LEU A 320 1.64 -28.52 8.68
C LEU A 320 0.19 -29.03 8.68
N ASP A 321 -0.34 -29.43 7.53
CA ASP A 321 -1.66 -30.03 7.32
C ASP A 321 -2.78 -29.36 8.11
N SER A 322 -2.90 -28.03 7.96
CA SER A 322 -3.91 -27.24 8.66
C SER A 322 -4.91 -26.62 7.68
N PRO A 323 -6.24 -26.73 7.94
CA PRO A 323 -7.26 -26.11 7.09
C PRO A 323 -7.28 -24.59 7.19
N LEU A 324 -6.62 -24.02 8.21
CA LEU A 324 -6.53 -22.58 8.45
C LEU A 324 -5.43 -21.92 7.61
N LEU A 325 -4.57 -22.69 6.94
CA LEU A 325 -3.57 -22.15 6.04
C LEU A 325 -4.10 -22.07 4.61
N GLY A 326 -3.71 -21.02 3.91
CA GLY A 326 -3.99 -20.87 2.48
C GLY A 326 -3.34 -19.63 1.89
N PHE A 327 -3.84 -19.21 0.74
CA PHE A 327 -3.25 -18.14 -0.04
C PHE A 327 -4.24 -16.99 -0.28
N VAL A 328 -3.68 -15.80 -0.41
CA VAL A 328 -4.34 -14.66 -1.06
C VAL A 328 -3.83 -14.60 -2.50
N ALA A 329 -4.74 -14.69 -3.47
CA ALA A 329 -4.39 -14.53 -4.87
C ALA A 329 -4.32 -13.04 -5.24
N ASP A 330 -3.22 -12.62 -5.86
CA ASP A 330 -3.00 -11.26 -6.34
C ASP A 330 -3.01 -11.23 -7.87
N PHE A 331 -3.99 -10.53 -8.45
CA PHE A 331 -4.17 -10.49 -9.91
C PHE A 331 -3.13 -9.66 -10.66
N SER A 332 -2.28 -8.89 -9.96
CA SER A 332 -1.11 -8.26 -10.58
C SER A 332 -0.07 -9.28 -11.04
N SER A 333 -0.17 -10.56 -10.65
CA SER A 333 0.66 -11.64 -11.17
C SER A 333 0.32 -12.08 -12.59
N THR A 334 -0.90 -11.81 -13.08
CA THR A 334 -1.47 -12.34 -14.33
C THR A 334 -1.72 -11.26 -15.39
N MET A 335 -0.85 -10.25 -15.47
CA MET A 335 -1.03 -9.16 -16.42
C MET A 335 -0.60 -9.58 -17.82
N HIS A 336 -1.28 -9.06 -18.85
CA HIS A 336 -0.91 -9.27 -20.26
C HIS A 336 -0.31 -8.02 -20.93
N ALA A 337 -0.31 -6.89 -20.22
CA ALA A 337 0.39 -5.67 -20.59
C ALA A 337 0.80 -4.90 -19.33
N MET A 338 1.71 -3.93 -19.50
CA MET A 338 1.95 -2.94 -18.45
C MET A 338 0.79 -1.95 -18.35
N SER A 339 0.44 -1.54 -17.13
CA SER A 339 -0.72 -0.67 -16.90
C SER A 339 -0.60 0.70 -17.57
N PRO A 340 -1.70 1.25 -18.15
CA PRO A 340 -1.71 2.60 -18.72
C PRO A 340 -1.24 3.68 -17.73
N THR A 341 -1.61 3.56 -16.46
CA THR A 341 -1.20 4.49 -15.38
C THR A 341 0.32 4.55 -15.22
N LEU A 342 1.00 3.39 -15.19
CA LEU A 342 2.47 3.34 -15.21
C LEU A 342 3.04 3.98 -16.47
N LEU A 343 2.49 3.64 -17.65
CA LEU A 343 2.99 4.15 -18.93
C LEU A 343 2.82 5.67 -19.05
N ARG A 344 1.81 6.28 -18.41
CA ARG A 344 1.67 7.74 -18.30
C ARG A 344 2.73 8.33 -17.36
N ALA A 345 2.98 7.71 -16.22
CA ALA A 345 3.96 8.17 -15.24
C ALA A 345 5.38 8.21 -15.81
N VAL A 346 5.81 7.15 -16.51
CA VAL A 346 7.15 7.11 -17.09
C VAL A 346 7.34 8.09 -18.26
N ARG A 347 6.27 8.37 -19.03
CA ARG A 347 6.27 9.45 -20.04
C ARG A 347 6.43 10.83 -19.41
N ARG A 348 5.70 11.08 -18.32
CA ARG A 348 5.82 12.32 -17.53
C ARG A 348 7.25 12.49 -16.96
N ALA A 349 7.93 11.40 -16.63
CA ALA A 349 9.33 11.40 -16.23
C ALA A 349 10.32 11.63 -17.40
N GLY A 350 9.85 11.59 -18.64
CA GLY A 350 10.59 11.97 -19.84
C GLY A 350 10.87 10.85 -20.84
N LEU A 351 10.28 9.66 -20.68
CA LEU A 351 10.43 8.59 -21.68
C LEU A 351 9.58 8.88 -22.92
N ASP A 352 10.20 8.73 -24.09
CA ASP A 352 9.51 8.79 -25.38
C ASP A 352 8.81 7.46 -25.71
N ASP A 353 7.99 7.45 -26.78
CA ASP A 353 7.22 6.27 -27.15
C ASP A 353 8.10 5.07 -27.56
N GLU A 354 9.30 5.31 -28.08
CA GLU A 354 10.27 4.24 -28.39
C GLU A 354 10.76 3.56 -27.12
N ALA A 355 11.11 4.34 -26.09
CA ALA A 355 11.53 3.81 -24.80
C ALA A 355 10.40 3.08 -24.07
N VAL A 356 9.18 3.60 -24.17
CA VAL A 356 7.98 2.93 -23.62
C VAL A 356 7.70 1.61 -24.32
N ALA A 357 7.83 1.55 -25.65
CA ALA A 357 7.69 0.30 -26.39
C ALA A 357 8.79 -0.70 -26.00
N ARG A 358 10.04 -0.22 -25.84
CA ARG A 358 11.15 -1.06 -25.42
C ARG A 358 10.97 -1.62 -24.01
N LEU A 359 10.49 -0.81 -23.07
CA LEU A 359 10.15 -1.24 -21.72
C LEU A 359 9.18 -2.42 -21.72
N GLN A 360 8.09 -2.32 -22.49
CA GLN A 360 7.10 -3.39 -22.61
C GLN A 360 7.66 -4.65 -23.30
N GLN A 361 8.51 -4.50 -24.30
CA GLN A 361 9.19 -5.64 -24.94
C GLN A 361 10.07 -6.41 -23.96
N ILE A 362 10.85 -5.70 -23.14
CA ILE A 362 11.72 -6.30 -22.11
C ILE A 362 10.85 -6.98 -21.04
N TRP A 363 9.77 -6.33 -20.62
CA TRP A 363 8.82 -6.88 -19.67
C TRP A 363 8.21 -8.19 -20.15
N ALA A 364 7.86 -8.31 -21.42
CA ALA A 364 7.23 -9.49 -22.00
C ALA A 364 8.18 -10.69 -22.21
N THR A 365 9.48 -10.56 -21.96
CA THR A 365 10.42 -11.68 -22.04
C THR A 365 10.27 -12.64 -20.87
N ASP A 366 10.80 -13.86 -20.97
CA ASP A 366 10.89 -14.82 -19.85
C ASP A 366 12.13 -14.59 -18.95
N ALA A 367 12.89 -13.51 -19.18
CA ALA A 367 14.12 -13.24 -18.45
C ALA A 367 13.84 -13.03 -16.96
N SER A 368 14.85 -13.21 -16.09
CA SER A 368 14.66 -12.93 -14.67
C SER A 368 14.37 -11.43 -14.46
N MET A 369 13.70 -11.13 -13.35
CA MET A 369 13.44 -9.74 -12.92
C MET A 369 14.69 -8.85 -12.97
N ARG A 370 15.81 -9.38 -12.47
CA ARG A 370 17.09 -8.69 -12.44
C ARG A 370 17.62 -8.44 -13.85
N ASP A 371 17.50 -9.41 -14.73
CA ASP A 371 17.99 -9.29 -16.11
C ASP A 371 17.16 -8.28 -16.91
N ARG A 372 15.82 -8.30 -16.77
CA ARG A 372 14.92 -7.30 -17.37
C ARG A 372 15.28 -5.88 -16.94
N GLN A 373 15.50 -5.69 -15.63
CA GLN A 373 15.91 -4.38 -15.11
C GLN A 373 17.27 -3.95 -15.64
N GLN A 374 18.26 -4.84 -15.66
CA GLN A 374 19.59 -4.54 -16.18
C GLN A 374 19.56 -4.20 -17.68
N GLU A 375 18.77 -4.93 -18.47
CA GLU A 375 18.59 -4.67 -19.89
C GLU A 375 17.95 -3.30 -20.13
N PHE A 376 16.93 -2.94 -19.35
CA PHE A 376 16.28 -1.65 -19.49
C PHE A 376 17.19 -0.49 -19.07
N ILE A 377 17.95 -0.64 -17.99
CA ILE A 377 18.97 0.35 -17.58
C ILE A 377 20.00 0.53 -18.69
N ALA A 378 20.54 -0.56 -19.24
CA ALA A 378 21.51 -0.49 -20.33
C ALA A 378 20.93 0.20 -21.59
N TYR A 379 19.64 -0.02 -21.88
CA TYR A 379 18.94 0.68 -22.96
C TYR A 379 18.84 2.19 -22.68
N LEU A 380 18.45 2.61 -21.48
CA LEU A 380 18.37 4.03 -21.10
C LEU A 380 19.75 4.71 -21.17
N ASP A 381 20.79 4.05 -20.65
CA ASP A 381 22.17 4.53 -20.71
C ASP A 381 22.63 4.71 -22.17
N SER A 382 22.25 3.79 -23.07
CA SER A 382 22.57 3.90 -24.50
C SER A 382 21.90 5.08 -25.21
N ARG A 383 20.89 5.69 -24.58
CA ARG A 383 20.17 6.88 -25.06
C ARG A 383 20.51 8.15 -24.25
N ASP A 384 21.58 8.13 -23.47
CA ASP A 384 22.00 9.21 -22.57
C ASP A 384 20.87 9.66 -21.61
N PHE A 385 19.97 8.74 -21.25
CA PHE A 385 18.87 9.00 -20.32
C PHE A 385 19.27 8.50 -18.93
N ASP A 386 19.35 9.41 -17.95
CA ASP A 386 19.60 9.06 -16.55
C ASP A 386 18.43 8.25 -15.96
N PRO A 387 18.60 6.95 -15.64
CA PRO A 387 17.55 6.13 -15.04
C PRO A 387 17.04 6.67 -13.71
N GLY A 388 17.86 7.45 -12.99
CA GLY A 388 17.48 8.11 -11.73
C GLY A 388 16.27 9.05 -11.89
N ARG A 389 16.01 9.56 -13.09
CA ARG A 389 14.82 10.38 -13.39
C ARG A 389 13.51 9.60 -13.29
N LEU A 390 13.54 8.28 -13.45
CA LEU A 390 12.38 7.42 -13.27
C LEU A 390 12.08 7.14 -11.79
N GLY A 391 12.98 7.51 -10.88
CA GLY A 391 12.83 7.22 -9.46
C GLY A 391 12.55 5.72 -9.20
N SER A 392 11.55 5.42 -8.37
CA SER A 392 11.13 4.05 -8.10
C SER A 392 10.37 3.40 -9.26
N PHE A 393 9.88 4.15 -10.26
CA PHE A 393 9.00 3.61 -11.30
C PHE A 393 9.67 2.52 -12.14
N ALA A 394 10.96 2.67 -12.47
CA ALA A 394 11.69 1.66 -13.23
C ALA A 394 11.81 0.32 -12.48
N HIS A 395 11.90 0.36 -11.15
CA HIS A 395 11.92 -0.84 -10.32
C HIS A 395 10.51 -1.43 -10.15
N LEU A 396 9.52 -0.59 -9.87
CA LEU A 396 8.14 -1.02 -9.68
C LEU A 396 7.52 -1.62 -10.95
N ALA A 397 7.90 -1.12 -12.13
CA ALA A 397 7.42 -1.56 -13.43
C ALA A 397 7.59 -3.07 -13.69
N PHE A 398 8.63 -3.69 -13.14
CA PHE A 398 8.84 -5.12 -13.29
C PHE A 398 8.34 -5.91 -12.06
N ASN A 399 8.33 -5.30 -10.87
CA ASN A 399 7.99 -6.00 -9.62
C ASN A 399 6.48 -6.09 -9.37
N MET A 400 5.71 -5.16 -9.91
CA MET A 400 4.25 -5.11 -9.72
C MET A 400 3.48 -5.63 -10.95
N HIS A 401 4.18 -6.03 -12.02
CA HIS A 401 3.58 -6.47 -13.27
C HIS A 401 4.03 -7.88 -13.61
N GLY A 402 3.35 -8.89 -13.08
CA GLY A 402 3.54 -10.29 -13.46
C GLY A 402 2.92 -10.61 -14.82
N HIS A 403 3.28 -11.76 -15.38
CA HIS A 403 2.82 -12.23 -16.71
C HIS A 403 2.48 -13.73 -16.70
N VAL A 404 2.06 -14.23 -15.54
CA VAL A 404 1.65 -15.63 -15.34
C VAL A 404 0.31 -15.87 -16.02
N ASP A 405 0.10 -17.09 -16.51
CA ASP A 405 -1.19 -17.48 -17.09
C ASP A 405 -2.28 -17.52 -15.99
N PRO A 406 -3.41 -16.80 -16.14
CA PRO A 406 -4.46 -16.77 -15.13
C PRO A 406 -5.05 -18.14 -14.80
N ARG A 407 -4.93 -19.12 -15.70
CA ARG A 407 -5.42 -20.48 -15.49
C ARG A 407 -4.63 -21.25 -14.42
N GLU A 408 -3.40 -20.84 -14.12
CA GLU A 408 -2.59 -21.46 -13.07
C GLU A 408 -3.22 -21.33 -11.68
N TRP A 409 -4.10 -20.35 -11.45
CA TRP A 409 -4.86 -20.24 -10.20
C TRP A 409 -5.74 -21.46 -9.91
N ALA A 410 -6.20 -22.16 -10.96
CA ALA A 410 -6.98 -23.38 -10.81
C ALA A 410 -6.21 -24.49 -10.07
N ASP A 411 -4.87 -24.51 -10.17
CA ASP A 411 -4.02 -25.54 -9.55
C ASP A 411 -4.07 -25.53 -8.02
N ILE A 412 -4.42 -24.38 -7.42
CA ILE A 412 -4.47 -24.20 -5.97
C ILE A 412 -5.82 -23.65 -5.49
N MET A 413 -6.87 -23.68 -6.31
CA MET A 413 -8.17 -23.07 -5.99
C MET A 413 -8.72 -23.40 -4.59
N PRO A 414 -8.66 -24.67 -4.10
CA PRO A 414 -9.12 -25.00 -2.74
C PRO A 414 -8.31 -24.36 -1.60
N GLN A 415 -7.09 -23.91 -1.89
CA GLN A 415 -6.19 -23.24 -0.96
C GLN A 415 -6.34 -21.71 -1.00
N ILE A 416 -7.04 -21.14 -1.98
CA ILE A 416 -7.27 -19.70 -2.05
C ILE A 416 -8.37 -19.32 -1.04
N LYS A 417 -8.02 -18.44 -0.10
CA LYS A 417 -8.91 -18.02 1.01
C LYS A 417 -9.44 -16.60 0.82
N HIS A 418 -8.73 -15.80 0.04
CA HIS A 418 -9.07 -14.41 -0.26
C HIS A 418 -8.46 -14.01 -1.61
N VAL A 419 -8.95 -12.94 -2.22
CA VAL A 419 -8.43 -12.43 -3.48
C VAL A 419 -8.21 -10.92 -3.37
N HIS A 420 -6.99 -10.49 -3.69
CA HIS A 420 -6.70 -9.11 -4.05
C HIS A 420 -6.97 -8.96 -5.55
N ALA A 421 -8.15 -8.42 -5.88
CA ALA A 421 -8.55 -8.06 -7.24
C ALA A 421 -7.80 -6.79 -7.66
N LYS A 422 -6.49 -6.94 -7.84
CA LYS A 422 -5.57 -5.86 -8.18
C LYS A 422 -5.84 -5.30 -9.56
N PHE A 423 -5.78 -3.99 -9.67
CA PHE A 423 -5.98 -3.28 -10.93
C PHE A 423 -5.35 -1.88 -10.89
N TYR A 424 -5.20 -1.28 -12.07
CA TYR A 424 -4.46 -0.04 -12.22
C TYR A 424 -5.26 1.05 -12.93
N ASP A 425 -6.14 0.69 -13.85
CA ASP A 425 -6.97 1.61 -14.61
C ASP A 425 -8.31 0.97 -15.00
N ILE A 426 -9.32 1.80 -15.32
CA ILE A 426 -10.56 1.35 -15.97
C ILE A 426 -10.85 2.30 -17.13
N ASP A 427 -10.83 1.76 -18.35
CA ASP A 427 -11.00 2.53 -19.57
C ASP A 427 -12.45 3.02 -19.80
N GLU A 428 -12.67 3.78 -20.88
CA GLU A 428 -13.99 4.29 -21.25
C GLU A 428 -15.04 3.19 -21.55
N ASN A 429 -14.60 1.97 -21.83
CA ASN A 429 -15.47 0.81 -22.08
C ASN A 429 -15.72 0.00 -20.79
N GLY A 430 -15.19 0.46 -19.66
CA GLY A 430 -15.31 -0.21 -18.37
C GLY A 430 -14.47 -1.48 -18.27
N GLN A 431 -13.38 -1.60 -19.01
CA GLN A 431 -12.42 -2.71 -18.95
C GLN A 431 -11.16 -2.31 -18.19
N GLU A 432 -10.45 -3.31 -17.64
CA GLU A 432 -9.06 -3.16 -17.23
C GLU A 432 -8.18 -3.51 -18.45
N PRO A 433 -7.45 -2.56 -19.07
CA PRO A 433 -6.59 -2.81 -20.23
C PRO A 433 -5.40 -3.74 -20.02
N ALA A 434 -4.99 -4.03 -18.79
CA ALA A 434 -3.75 -4.76 -18.48
C ALA A 434 -3.98 -6.14 -17.85
N ILE A 435 -5.18 -6.40 -17.31
CA ILE A 435 -5.53 -7.64 -16.62
C ILE A 435 -6.84 -8.17 -17.20
N ASP A 436 -6.86 -9.44 -17.60
CA ASP A 436 -8.05 -10.09 -18.17
C ASP A 436 -9.03 -10.53 -17.06
N TYR A 437 -9.81 -9.57 -16.58
CA TYR A 437 -10.84 -9.80 -15.57
C TYR A 437 -11.92 -10.81 -16.00
N PRO A 438 -12.44 -10.78 -17.24
CA PRO A 438 -13.34 -11.81 -17.72
C PRO A 438 -12.78 -13.24 -17.57
N GLU A 439 -11.53 -13.47 -17.97
CA GLU A 439 -10.90 -14.79 -17.83
C GLU A 439 -10.67 -15.18 -16.36
N LEU A 440 -10.21 -14.25 -15.51
CA LEU A 440 -10.05 -14.50 -14.08
C LEU A 440 -11.38 -14.86 -13.41
N VAL A 441 -12.45 -14.14 -13.72
CA VAL A 441 -13.79 -14.47 -13.19
C VAL A 441 -14.19 -15.87 -13.62
N ARG A 442 -14.01 -16.22 -14.89
CA ARG A 442 -14.30 -17.56 -15.40
C ARG A 442 -13.53 -18.63 -14.63
N VAL A 443 -12.21 -18.50 -14.50
CA VAL A 443 -11.33 -19.46 -13.80
C VAL A 443 -11.77 -19.67 -12.33
N PHE A 444 -12.07 -18.59 -11.60
CA PHE A 444 -12.43 -18.69 -10.19
C PHE A 444 -13.86 -19.19 -9.96
N VAL A 445 -14.81 -18.79 -10.81
CA VAL A 445 -16.19 -19.27 -10.72
C VAL A 445 -16.26 -20.77 -11.02
N GLU A 446 -15.64 -21.22 -12.11
CA GLU A 446 -15.49 -22.64 -12.48
C GLU A 446 -14.73 -23.43 -11.42
N GLY A 447 -13.70 -22.82 -10.84
CA GLY A 447 -12.92 -23.40 -9.74
C GLY A 447 -13.68 -23.52 -8.42
N GLY A 448 -14.89 -22.96 -8.32
CA GLY A 448 -15.74 -23.07 -7.13
C GLY A 448 -15.42 -22.07 -6.02
N TYR A 449 -14.62 -21.03 -6.29
CA TYR A 449 -14.34 -19.98 -5.30
C TYR A 449 -15.60 -19.14 -5.03
N ARG A 450 -15.87 -18.84 -3.75
CA ARG A 450 -17.05 -18.08 -3.28
C ARG A 450 -16.72 -17.00 -2.24
N GLY A 451 -15.43 -16.75 -1.99
CA GLY A 451 -14.96 -15.78 -1.00
C GLY A 451 -15.01 -14.33 -1.51
N TYR A 452 -14.31 -13.43 -0.82
CA TYR A 452 -14.22 -12.02 -1.21
C TYR A 452 -13.17 -11.81 -2.32
N TRP A 453 -13.50 -10.92 -3.25
CA TRP A 453 -12.59 -10.23 -4.14
C TRP A 453 -12.47 -8.79 -3.65
N SER A 454 -11.41 -8.51 -2.91
CA SER A 454 -11.08 -7.14 -2.47
C SER A 454 -10.43 -6.40 -3.63
N SER A 455 -11.12 -5.40 -4.16
CA SER A 455 -10.54 -4.44 -5.08
C SER A 455 -9.34 -3.75 -4.43
N GLU A 456 -8.19 -3.85 -5.08
CA GLU A 456 -6.95 -3.19 -4.63
C GLU A 456 -6.38 -2.36 -5.78
N TRP A 457 -6.64 -1.06 -5.74
CA TRP A 457 -6.15 -0.16 -6.77
C TRP A 457 -4.68 0.19 -6.54
N GLU A 458 -3.78 -0.35 -7.37
CA GLU A 458 -2.34 -0.06 -7.30
C GLU A 458 -1.92 1.11 -8.18
N GLY A 459 -2.84 1.70 -8.93
CA GLY A 459 -2.57 2.91 -9.70
C GLY A 459 -2.08 4.08 -8.83
N HIS A 460 -2.40 4.13 -7.53
CA HIS A 460 -1.86 5.15 -6.60
C HIS A 460 -0.32 5.13 -6.54
N ALA A 461 0.33 4.01 -6.88
CA ALA A 461 1.78 3.90 -6.99
C ALA A 461 2.35 4.75 -8.15
N PHE A 462 1.53 5.17 -9.11
CA PHE A 462 1.94 5.87 -10.33
C PHE A 462 1.17 7.17 -10.61
N ALA A 463 -0.04 7.31 -10.05
CA ALA A 463 -0.89 8.49 -10.17
C ALA A 463 -0.54 9.55 -9.12
N GLU A 464 -0.77 10.81 -9.47
CA GLU A 464 -0.69 11.95 -8.55
C GLU A 464 -1.96 12.06 -7.71
N LEU A 465 -1.86 12.65 -6.50
CA LEU A 465 -3.02 12.88 -5.64
C LEU A 465 -4.03 13.77 -6.40
N GLY A 466 -5.27 13.29 -6.52
CA GLY A 466 -6.31 14.00 -7.25
C GLY A 466 -6.30 13.85 -8.77
N GLU A 467 -5.36 13.09 -9.35
CA GLU A 467 -5.38 12.76 -10.78
C GLU A 467 -6.62 11.93 -11.14
N VAL A 468 -7.06 11.06 -10.22
CA VAL A 468 -8.26 10.23 -10.33
C VAL A 468 -8.95 10.13 -8.96
N ASP A 469 -10.24 9.77 -8.95
CA ASP A 469 -10.93 9.33 -7.72
C ASP A 469 -10.80 7.78 -7.63
N PRO A 470 -9.99 7.25 -6.70
CA PRO A 470 -9.74 5.82 -6.63
C PRO A 470 -10.98 5.01 -6.27
N LEU A 471 -11.90 5.57 -5.48
CA LEU A 471 -13.11 4.85 -5.07
C LEU A 471 -14.10 4.75 -6.25
N LEU A 472 -14.13 5.73 -7.15
CA LEU A 472 -14.85 5.58 -8.41
C LEU A 472 -14.25 4.50 -9.30
N LEU A 473 -12.92 4.40 -9.38
CA LEU A 473 -12.25 3.34 -10.13
C LEU A 473 -12.58 1.96 -9.56
N VAL A 474 -12.53 1.81 -8.24
CA VAL A 474 -12.98 0.59 -7.54
C VAL A 474 -14.42 0.27 -7.90
N ARG A 475 -15.31 1.28 -7.87
CA ARG A 475 -16.69 1.05 -8.22
C ARG A 475 -16.89 0.59 -9.67
N ARG A 476 -16.16 1.18 -10.62
CA ARG A 476 -16.19 0.74 -12.02
C ARG A 476 -15.65 -0.67 -12.20
N GLN A 477 -14.63 -1.05 -11.43
CA GLN A 477 -14.11 -2.42 -11.41
C GLN A 477 -15.12 -3.41 -10.85
N HIS A 478 -15.87 -3.06 -9.78
CA HIS A 478 -16.98 -3.88 -9.30
C HIS A 478 -18.02 -4.11 -10.40
N ASP A 479 -18.36 -3.07 -11.16
CA ASP A 479 -19.28 -3.20 -12.29
C ASP A 479 -18.72 -4.11 -13.40
N LEU A 480 -17.41 -4.07 -13.66
CA LEU A 480 -16.73 -5.00 -14.57
C LEU A 480 -16.84 -6.45 -14.08
N ILE A 481 -16.48 -6.71 -12.82
CA ILE A 481 -16.51 -8.05 -12.23
C ILE A 481 -17.93 -8.63 -12.27
N ARG A 482 -18.95 -7.84 -11.92
CA ARG A 482 -20.37 -8.27 -11.99
C ARG A 482 -20.79 -8.64 -13.41
N ARG A 483 -20.47 -7.80 -14.40
CA ARG A 483 -20.78 -8.12 -15.81
C ARG A 483 -20.12 -9.42 -16.24
N SER A 484 -18.87 -9.65 -15.84
CA SER A 484 -18.16 -10.89 -16.13
C SER A 484 -18.79 -12.11 -15.44
N MET A 485 -19.23 -11.98 -14.18
CA MET A 485 -19.91 -13.07 -13.46
C MET A 485 -21.21 -13.46 -14.16
N HIS A 486 -22.07 -12.49 -14.49
CA HIS A 486 -23.33 -12.75 -15.17
C HIS A 486 -23.14 -13.34 -16.57
N ALA A 487 -22.05 -12.98 -17.25
CA ALA A 487 -21.70 -13.57 -18.54
C ALA A 487 -21.31 -15.06 -18.41
N VAL A 488 -20.58 -15.44 -17.36
CA VAL A 488 -20.23 -16.84 -17.06
C VAL A 488 -21.49 -17.65 -16.73
N GLU A 489 -22.37 -17.13 -15.87
CA GLU A 489 -23.63 -17.81 -15.53
C GLU A 489 -24.55 -17.99 -16.75
N ALA A 490 -24.65 -16.97 -17.60
CA ALA A 490 -25.44 -17.03 -18.84
C ALA A 490 -24.90 -18.08 -19.84
N ALA A 491 -23.60 -18.40 -19.77
CA ALA A 491 -22.98 -19.45 -20.56
C ALA A 491 -23.29 -20.88 -20.04
N GLY A 492 -23.94 -21.01 -18.88
CA GLY A 492 -24.34 -22.30 -18.30
C GLY A 492 -23.17 -23.10 -17.71
N VAL A 493 -22.15 -22.38 -17.23
CA VAL A 493 -20.92 -22.93 -16.66
C VAL A 493 -21.06 -23.08 -15.14
#